data_AF-A0A5N5QPQ1-F1
#
_entry.id   AF-A0A5N5QPQ1-F1
#
_cell.length_a   1.000
_cell.length_b   1.000
_cell.length_c   1.000
_cell.angle_alpha   90.00
_cell.angle_beta   90.00
_cell.angle_gamma   90.00
#
_symmetry.space_group_name_H-M   'P 1'
#
loop_
_entity.id
_entity.type
_entity.pdbx_description
1 polymer ?
#
loop_
_entity_poly.entity_id
_entity_poly.type
_entity_poly.pdbx_seq_one_letter_code
_entity_poly.pdbx_strand_id
1 'polypeptide(L)'
;MCNIIRGVNAIIWAGSTVVKYKIWCDITTKIIIGASFALPASVFCICRYLSQVAVPYSTLNAANLNKRRRKIFELVMCLGLPMVVMALHYIVQGHRFDILEDFGCIASVYMSIPALFILYFPSLIASLAGLIYAGISLRWFVHRRSQFEEFFEFSDSGLTAGRYFRLIALSVFLMCYSTVMAMFTLMVSLEQNGLRPWISWNYVHADWHRIDQFARVLVPQYAWSWLLAIWYIIPLSSVLFFAFFGFGHETRIEYINLFRWTFRTWTKSKPASVLPLDAPGEGSSSFGTFPMTVYEQREGATSPPSTSVGTRPAPNE
;
A
#
# COMPACT_ATOMS: atom_id res chain seq x y z
N MET A 1 6.18 5.59 -3.25
CA MET A 1 6.66 5.66 -4.65
C MET A 1 6.30 6.98 -5.32
N CYS A 2 5.02 7.24 -5.65
CA CYS A 2 4.63 8.36 -6.54
C CYS A 2 5.05 9.78 -6.09
N ASN A 3 5.18 10.05 -4.78
CA ASN A 3 5.77 11.31 -4.29
C ASN A 3 7.21 11.54 -4.79
N ILE A 4 8.03 10.49 -4.82
CA ILE A 4 9.44 10.57 -5.25
C ILE A 4 9.48 10.88 -6.74
N ILE A 5 8.64 10.20 -7.54
CA ILE A 5 8.49 10.45 -8.98
C ILE A 5 8.11 11.92 -9.24
N ARG A 6 7.10 12.44 -8.53
CA ARG A 6 6.64 13.83 -8.68
C ARG A 6 7.65 14.87 -8.19
N GLY A 7 8.36 14.60 -7.09
CA GLY A 7 9.41 15.48 -6.58
C GLY A 7 10.61 15.56 -7.54
N VAL A 8 11.07 14.41 -8.04
CA VAL A 8 12.16 14.34 -9.03
C VAL A 8 11.75 15.02 -10.33
N ASN A 9 10.51 14.79 -10.82
CA ASN A 9 9.99 15.50 -11.98
C ASN A 9 9.98 17.02 -11.79
N ALA A 10 9.46 17.51 -10.66
CA ALA A 10 9.41 18.95 -10.38
C ALA A 10 10.80 19.59 -10.32
N ILE A 11 11.78 18.90 -9.72
CA ILE A 11 13.17 19.39 -9.65
C ILE A 11 13.82 19.44 -11.05
N ILE A 12 13.58 18.45 -11.92
CA ILE A 12 14.21 18.37 -13.25
C ILE A 12 13.59 19.36 -14.25
N TRP A 13 12.29 19.64 -14.15
CA TRP A 13 11.52 20.45 -15.11
C TRP A 13 10.99 21.79 -14.54
N ALA A 14 11.49 22.22 -13.38
CA ALA A 14 11.28 23.58 -12.87
C ALA A 14 11.70 24.64 -13.91
N GLY A 15 10.77 25.51 -14.32
CA GLY A 15 11.00 26.59 -15.29
C GLY A 15 11.56 26.15 -16.64
N SER A 16 11.35 24.88 -17.05
CA SER A 16 12.00 24.31 -18.24
C SER A 16 11.22 23.11 -18.77
N THR A 17 10.76 23.16 -20.03
CA THR A 17 10.10 22.03 -20.73
C THR A 17 11.07 21.07 -21.45
N VAL A 18 12.37 21.38 -21.52
CA VAL A 18 13.35 20.68 -22.36
C VAL A 18 13.39 19.15 -22.11
N VAL A 19 13.46 18.37 -23.18
CA VAL A 19 13.49 16.90 -23.17
C VAL A 19 14.83 16.33 -22.63
N LYS A 20 15.04 16.37 -21.32
CA LYS A 20 16.26 15.92 -20.64
C LYS A 20 16.40 14.40 -20.55
N TYR A 21 15.46 13.71 -19.87
CA TYR A 21 15.60 12.29 -19.52
C TYR A 21 14.44 11.43 -20.07
N LYS A 22 14.55 11.00 -21.33
CA LYS A 22 13.48 10.23 -22.03
C LYS A 22 13.11 8.92 -21.32
N ILE A 23 14.11 8.12 -20.97
CA ILE A 23 13.94 6.80 -20.30
C ILE A 23 13.24 6.95 -18.94
N TRP A 24 13.54 8.03 -18.20
CA TRP A 24 12.87 8.34 -16.94
C TRP A 24 11.38 8.64 -17.16
N CYS A 25 11.04 9.44 -18.18
CA CYS A 25 9.64 9.68 -18.53
C CYS A 25 8.91 8.40 -18.97
N ASP A 26 9.52 7.54 -19.79
CA ASP A 26 8.91 6.27 -20.21
C ASP A 26 8.53 5.37 -19.01
N ILE A 27 9.44 5.25 -18.04
CA ILE A 27 9.25 4.42 -16.85
C ILE A 27 8.22 5.07 -15.90
N THR A 28 8.35 6.37 -15.62
CA THR A 28 7.52 7.05 -14.62
C THR A 28 6.08 7.26 -15.07
N THR A 29 5.84 7.59 -16.35
CA THR A 29 4.48 7.74 -16.89
C THR A 29 3.69 6.44 -16.79
N LYS A 30 4.30 5.31 -17.19
CA LYS A 30 3.70 3.98 -17.00
C LYS A 30 3.43 3.66 -15.53
N ILE A 31 4.37 3.96 -14.61
CA ILE A 31 4.16 3.72 -13.17
C ILE A 31 3.01 4.58 -12.61
N ILE A 32 2.86 5.83 -13.05
CA ILE A 32 1.75 6.70 -12.64
C ILE A 32 0.40 6.12 -13.10
N ILE A 33 0.33 5.59 -14.32
CA ILE A 33 -0.85 4.91 -14.85
C ILE A 33 -1.16 3.61 -14.08
N GLY A 34 -0.15 2.79 -13.79
CA GLY A 34 -0.35 1.61 -12.94
C GLY A 34 -0.86 1.98 -11.54
N ALA A 35 -0.33 3.06 -10.96
CA ALA A 35 -0.69 3.53 -9.63
C ALA A 35 -2.13 4.07 -9.53
N SER A 36 -2.69 4.67 -10.59
CA SER A 36 -4.06 5.19 -10.57
C SER A 36 -5.13 4.09 -10.45
N PHE A 37 -4.82 2.87 -10.92
CA PHE A 37 -5.62 1.67 -10.67
C PHE A 37 -5.20 0.93 -9.38
N ALA A 38 -3.90 0.81 -9.11
CA ALA A 38 -3.38 0.08 -7.94
C ALA A 38 -3.87 0.67 -6.60
N LEU A 39 -4.05 1.99 -6.52
CA LEU A 39 -4.57 2.65 -5.32
C LEU A 39 -5.98 2.15 -4.96
N PRO A 40 -7.05 2.37 -5.76
CA PRO A 40 -8.38 1.87 -5.42
C PRO A 40 -8.45 0.33 -5.34
N ALA A 41 -7.67 -0.41 -6.14
CA ALA A 41 -7.61 -1.87 -6.04
C ALA A 41 -7.02 -2.37 -4.71
N SER A 42 -6.01 -1.69 -4.16
CA SER A 42 -5.43 -2.04 -2.86
C SER A 42 -6.37 -1.69 -1.69
N VAL A 43 -7.06 -0.54 -1.76
CA VAL A 43 -8.08 -0.17 -0.76
C VAL A 43 -9.27 -1.12 -0.81
N PHE A 44 -9.70 -1.55 -2.01
CA PHE A 44 -10.71 -2.60 -2.17
C PHE A 44 -10.29 -3.91 -1.49
N CYS A 45 -9.04 -4.34 -1.63
CA CYS A 45 -8.52 -5.52 -0.95
C CYS A 45 -8.53 -5.37 0.58
N ILE A 46 -8.19 -4.18 1.09
CA ILE A 46 -8.26 -3.85 2.52
C ILE A 46 -9.71 -3.92 3.02
N CYS A 47 -10.66 -3.24 2.37
CA CYS A 47 -12.09 -3.28 2.72
C CYS A 47 -12.65 -4.71 2.69
N ARG A 48 -12.28 -5.50 1.67
CA ARG A 48 -12.67 -6.91 1.55
C ARG A 48 -12.12 -7.74 2.71
N TYR A 49 -10.84 -7.59 3.08
CA TYR A 49 -10.28 -8.27 4.25
C TYR A 49 -11.00 -7.88 5.54
N LEU A 50 -11.17 -6.59 5.80
CA LEU A 50 -11.84 -6.11 7.01
C LEU A 50 -13.27 -6.68 7.11
N SER A 51 -14.02 -6.72 6.00
CA SER A 51 -15.35 -7.33 5.96
C SER A 51 -15.35 -8.85 6.22
N GLN A 52 -14.28 -9.55 5.85
CA GLN A 52 -14.10 -10.98 6.12
C GLN A 52 -13.73 -11.27 7.58
N VAL A 53 -13.16 -10.29 8.31
CA VAL A 53 -12.97 -10.36 9.77
C VAL A 53 -14.26 -9.97 10.50
N ALA A 54 -15.04 -9.04 9.95
CA ALA A 54 -16.32 -8.59 10.51
C ALA A 54 -17.43 -9.66 10.47
N VAL A 55 -17.32 -10.66 9.60
CA VAL A 55 -18.25 -11.78 9.48
C VAL A 55 -17.71 -13.00 10.23
N PRO A 56 -18.38 -13.51 11.27
CA PRO A 56 -17.92 -14.69 11.99
C PRO A 56 -18.06 -15.95 11.12
N TYR A 57 -16.92 -16.57 10.79
CA TYR A 57 -16.85 -17.84 10.06
C TYR A 57 -16.61 -19.01 11.01
N SER A 58 -17.50 -20.01 10.99
CA SER A 58 -17.57 -21.09 11.97
C SER A 58 -16.64 -22.29 11.72
N THR A 59 -15.68 -22.22 10.79
CA THR A 59 -14.87 -23.39 10.37
C THR A 59 -13.37 -23.09 10.24
N LEU A 60 -12.59 -23.50 11.24
CA LEU A 60 -11.14 -23.29 11.31
C LEU A 60 -10.36 -23.96 10.15
N ASN A 61 -10.78 -25.14 9.70
CA ASN A 61 -10.09 -25.85 8.59
C ASN A 61 -10.18 -25.11 7.24
N ALA A 62 -11.17 -24.24 7.04
CA ALA A 62 -11.24 -23.39 5.84
C ALA A 62 -10.16 -22.29 5.85
N ALA A 63 -9.70 -21.85 7.03
CA ALA A 63 -8.88 -20.66 7.19
C ALA A 63 -7.52 -20.73 6.45
N ASN A 64 -6.83 -21.87 6.48
CA ASN A 64 -5.49 -21.99 5.88
C ASN A 64 -5.51 -22.01 4.34
N LEU A 65 -6.45 -22.75 3.73
CA LEU A 65 -6.67 -22.72 2.28
C LEU A 65 -7.13 -21.33 1.82
N ASN A 66 -8.01 -20.69 2.60
CA ASN A 66 -8.43 -19.31 2.37
C ASN A 66 -7.26 -18.32 2.50
N LYS A 67 -6.33 -18.50 3.44
CA LYS A 67 -5.15 -17.63 3.64
C LYS A 67 -4.22 -17.62 2.41
N ARG A 68 -3.95 -18.77 1.78
CA ARG A 68 -3.16 -18.84 0.53
C ARG A 68 -3.93 -18.26 -0.67
N ARG A 69 -5.20 -18.64 -0.85
CA ARG A 69 -6.05 -18.12 -1.94
C ARG A 69 -6.24 -16.59 -1.84
N ARG A 70 -6.41 -16.06 -0.64
CA ARG A 70 -6.51 -14.62 -0.35
C ARG A 70 -5.22 -13.89 -0.70
N LYS A 71 -4.04 -14.35 -0.25
CA LYS A 71 -2.75 -13.73 -0.62
C LYS A 71 -2.55 -13.67 -2.14
N ILE A 72 -2.92 -14.72 -2.87
CA ILE A 72 -2.83 -14.75 -4.34
C ILE A 72 -3.80 -13.73 -4.96
N PHE A 73 -5.06 -13.66 -4.50
CA PHE A 73 -6.03 -12.67 -4.95
C PHE A 73 -5.56 -11.23 -4.69
N GLU A 74 -5.04 -10.94 -3.50
CA GLU A 74 -4.51 -9.63 -3.14
C GLU A 74 -3.31 -9.25 -4.01
N LEU A 75 -2.40 -10.19 -4.29
CA LEU A 75 -1.26 -9.98 -5.21
C LEU A 75 -1.73 -9.68 -6.65
N VAL A 76 -2.70 -10.45 -7.16
CA VAL A 76 -3.25 -10.26 -8.51
C VAL A 76 -3.98 -8.93 -8.64
N MET A 77 -4.75 -8.52 -7.62
CA MET A 77 -5.44 -7.22 -7.60
C MET A 77 -4.48 -6.03 -7.44
N CYS A 78 -3.49 -6.12 -6.54
CA CYS A 78 -2.62 -5.00 -6.19
C CYS A 78 -1.37 -4.85 -7.09
N LEU A 79 -1.00 -5.87 -7.86
CA LEU A 79 0.16 -5.85 -8.76
C LEU A 79 -0.17 -6.39 -10.16
N GLY A 80 -0.84 -7.54 -10.25
CA GLY A 80 -1.17 -8.19 -11.52
C GLY A 80 -2.00 -7.30 -12.46
N LEU A 81 -3.17 -6.84 -12.02
CA LEU A 81 -4.03 -5.95 -12.79
C LEU A 81 -3.38 -4.59 -13.11
N PRO A 82 -2.69 -3.89 -12.18
CA PRO A 82 -1.89 -2.71 -12.54
C PRO A 82 -0.91 -2.94 -13.69
N MET A 83 -0.17 -4.06 -13.72
CA MET A 83 0.73 -4.38 -14.83
C MET A 83 -0.03 -4.60 -16.16
N VAL A 84 -1.20 -5.25 -16.11
CA VAL A 84 -2.08 -5.40 -17.28
C VAL A 84 -2.59 -4.05 -17.77
N VAL A 85 -3.01 -3.15 -16.87
CA VAL A 85 -3.44 -1.78 -17.22
C VAL A 85 -2.29 -0.96 -17.82
N MET A 86 -1.07 -1.08 -17.30
CA MET A 86 0.14 -0.43 -17.84
C MET A 86 0.46 -0.89 -19.28
N ALA A 87 0.21 -2.17 -19.58
CA ALA A 87 0.35 -2.73 -20.92
C ALA A 87 -0.80 -2.28 -21.84
N LEU A 88 -2.06 -2.44 -21.42
CA LEU A 88 -3.25 -2.04 -22.20
C LEU A 88 -3.29 -0.53 -22.50
N HIS A 89 -2.70 0.31 -21.65
CA HIS A 89 -2.52 1.75 -21.92
C HIS A 89 -1.82 2.01 -23.27
N TYR A 90 -0.95 1.11 -23.73
CA TYR A 90 -0.29 1.24 -25.03
C TYR A 90 -1.31 1.39 -26.18
N ILE A 91 -2.44 0.67 -26.13
CA ILE A 91 -3.51 0.69 -27.14
C ILE A 91 -4.20 2.07 -27.26
N VAL A 92 -4.17 2.85 -26.17
CA VAL A 92 -4.90 4.12 -25.98
C VAL A 92 -3.98 5.30 -25.74
N GLN A 93 -2.72 5.16 -26.13
CA GLN A 93 -1.69 6.19 -26.02
C GLN A 93 -1.42 6.75 -27.43
N GLY A 94 -1.54 8.06 -27.61
CA GLY A 94 -1.35 8.68 -28.93
C GLY A 94 0.12 8.91 -29.28
N HIS A 95 0.94 9.17 -28.27
CA HIS A 95 2.36 9.49 -28.42
C HIS A 95 3.13 9.19 -27.12
N ARG A 96 4.46 9.31 -27.17
CA ARG A 96 5.36 8.74 -26.16
C ARG A 96 5.11 9.23 -24.73
N PHE A 97 5.06 10.54 -24.54
CA PHE A 97 4.69 11.23 -23.30
C PHE A 97 4.66 12.74 -23.54
N ASP A 98 4.07 13.48 -22.61
CA ASP A 98 4.10 14.94 -22.57
C ASP A 98 5.11 15.42 -21.54
N ILE A 99 5.69 16.61 -21.74
CA ILE A 99 6.42 17.33 -20.71
C ILE A 99 5.71 18.64 -20.41
N LEU A 100 5.32 18.81 -19.15
CA LEU A 100 4.74 20.03 -18.62
C LEU A 100 5.75 20.73 -17.72
N GLU A 101 5.90 22.05 -17.89
CA GLU A 101 6.73 22.89 -17.03
C GLU A 101 6.35 22.72 -15.53
N ASP A 102 7.32 22.69 -14.63
CA ASP A 102 7.18 22.44 -13.18
C ASP A 102 6.59 21.09 -12.73
N PHE A 103 5.85 20.37 -13.59
CA PHE A 103 5.27 19.05 -13.29
C PHE A 103 6.07 17.86 -13.89
N GLY A 104 6.88 18.11 -14.93
CA GLY A 104 7.66 17.12 -15.66
C GLY A 104 6.83 16.18 -16.54
N CYS A 105 7.22 14.90 -16.58
CA CYS A 105 6.64 13.89 -17.48
C CYS A 105 5.16 13.58 -17.15
N ILE A 106 4.29 13.59 -18.16
CA ILE A 106 2.87 13.20 -18.08
C ILE A 106 2.56 12.12 -19.14
N ALA A 107 1.66 11.19 -18.81
CA ALA A 107 1.25 10.13 -19.73
C ALA A 107 0.23 10.65 -20.76
N SER A 108 0.54 10.52 -22.05
CA SER A 108 -0.40 10.80 -23.14
C SER A 108 -1.52 9.75 -23.16
N VAL A 109 -2.78 10.20 -23.16
CA VAL A 109 -3.97 9.34 -23.25
C VAL A 109 -4.86 9.85 -24.38
N TYR A 110 -5.09 9.01 -25.39
CA TYR A 110 -5.98 9.30 -26.51
C TYR A 110 -7.44 9.08 -26.08
N MET A 111 -8.12 10.17 -25.71
CA MET A 111 -9.50 10.15 -25.19
C MET A 111 -10.48 9.56 -26.20
N SER A 112 -10.82 8.29 -25.98
CA SER A 112 -11.56 7.42 -26.90
C SER A 112 -12.30 6.35 -26.11
N ILE A 113 -13.27 5.67 -26.74
CA ILE A 113 -14.09 4.64 -26.06
C ILE A 113 -13.23 3.57 -25.37
N PRO A 114 -12.17 2.99 -26.00
CA PRO A 114 -11.31 2.02 -25.32
C PRO A 114 -10.59 2.59 -24.08
N ALA A 115 -10.23 3.88 -24.07
CA ALA A 115 -9.57 4.51 -22.92
C ALA A 115 -10.48 4.53 -21.68
N LEU A 116 -11.79 4.75 -21.87
CA LEU A 116 -12.79 4.70 -20.79
C LEU A 116 -12.85 3.29 -20.17
N PHE A 117 -12.89 2.24 -21.00
CA PHE A 117 -12.92 0.84 -20.54
C PHE A 117 -11.59 0.34 -19.95
N ILE A 118 -10.44 0.85 -20.40
CA ILE A 118 -9.11 0.39 -19.96
C ILE A 118 -8.65 1.12 -18.68
N LEU A 119 -8.92 2.43 -18.55
CA LEU A 119 -8.34 3.27 -17.50
C LEU A 119 -9.38 3.70 -16.46
N TYR A 120 -10.53 4.22 -16.90
CA TYR A 120 -11.48 4.92 -16.01
C TYR A 120 -12.47 3.97 -15.33
N PHE A 121 -13.20 3.14 -16.10
CA PHE A 121 -14.20 2.22 -15.54
C PHE A 121 -13.61 1.20 -14.56
N PRO A 122 -12.43 0.58 -14.77
CA PRO A 122 -11.87 -0.36 -13.80
C PRO A 122 -11.57 0.30 -12.45
N SER A 123 -11.06 1.53 -12.47
CA SER A 123 -10.79 2.33 -11.27
C SER A 123 -12.08 2.68 -10.51
N LEU A 124 -13.11 3.13 -11.24
CA LEU A 124 -14.44 3.44 -10.68
C LEU A 124 -15.14 2.19 -10.10
N ILE A 125 -15.09 1.05 -10.80
CA ILE A 125 -15.67 -0.22 -10.34
C ILE A 125 -14.96 -0.72 -9.07
N ALA A 126 -13.63 -0.69 -9.03
CA ALA A 126 -12.87 -1.03 -7.83
C ALA A 126 -13.22 -0.11 -6.64
N SER A 127 -13.37 1.20 -6.90
CA SER A 127 -13.72 2.21 -5.89
C SER A 127 -15.11 1.97 -5.31
N LEU A 128 -16.12 1.76 -6.16
CA LEU A 128 -17.50 1.47 -5.75
C LEU A 128 -17.61 0.13 -5.01
N ALA A 129 -16.97 -0.93 -5.50
CA ALA A 129 -16.98 -2.24 -4.85
C ALA A 129 -16.39 -2.19 -3.44
N GLY A 130 -15.31 -1.43 -3.24
CA GLY A 130 -14.70 -1.30 -1.91
C GLY A 130 -15.51 -0.44 -0.94
N LEU A 131 -16.26 0.55 -1.43
CA LEU A 131 -17.25 1.27 -0.60
C LEU A 131 -18.37 0.34 -0.11
N ILE A 132 -18.85 -0.57 -0.96
CA ILE A 132 -19.84 -1.59 -0.58
C ILE A 132 -19.26 -2.50 0.52
N TYR A 133 -18.04 -3.02 0.34
CA TYR A 133 -17.38 -3.85 1.36
C TYR A 133 -17.08 -3.08 2.66
N ALA A 134 -16.71 -1.79 2.59
CA ALA A 134 -16.52 -0.95 3.77
C ALA A 134 -17.83 -0.76 4.54
N GLY A 135 -18.95 -0.50 3.85
CA GLY A 135 -20.28 -0.39 4.45
C GLY A 135 -20.72 -1.69 5.14
N ILE A 136 -20.46 -2.85 4.53
CA ILE A 136 -20.70 -4.17 5.13
C ILE A 136 -19.83 -4.36 6.39
N SER A 137 -18.54 -4.03 6.31
CA SER A 137 -17.59 -4.14 7.43
C SER A 137 -17.99 -3.24 8.61
N LEU A 138 -18.48 -2.03 8.34
CA LEU A 138 -18.93 -1.09 9.35
C LEU A 138 -20.26 -1.53 9.98
N ARG A 139 -21.23 -1.99 9.17
CA ARG A 139 -22.52 -2.49 9.66
C ARG A 139 -22.35 -3.65 10.65
N TRP A 140 -21.52 -4.63 10.32
CA TRP A 140 -21.26 -5.76 11.21
C TRP A 140 -20.52 -5.35 12.48
N PHE A 141 -19.53 -4.45 12.39
CA PHE A 141 -18.81 -3.92 13.54
C PHE A 141 -19.75 -3.18 14.52
N VAL A 142 -20.60 -2.28 14.02
CA VAL A 142 -21.58 -1.55 14.85
C VAL A 142 -22.56 -2.51 15.52
N HIS A 143 -23.02 -3.55 14.81
CA HIS A 143 -24.00 -4.50 15.33
C HIS A 143 -23.44 -5.50 16.36
N ARG A 144 -22.13 -5.78 16.36
CA ARG A 144 -21.49 -6.78 17.26
C ARG A 144 -20.40 -6.22 18.18
N ARG A 145 -20.35 -4.90 18.38
CA ARG A 145 -19.19 -4.20 18.95
C ARG A 145 -18.58 -4.85 20.22
N SER A 146 -19.39 -5.27 21.19
CA SER A 146 -18.91 -5.91 22.43
C SER A 146 -18.14 -7.22 22.16
N GLN A 147 -18.77 -8.16 21.44
CA GLN A 147 -18.14 -9.41 20.98
C GLN A 147 -16.90 -9.15 20.10
N PHE A 148 -16.84 -7.99 19.44
CA PHE A 148 -15.76 -7.61 18.54
C PHE A 148 -14.55 -7.01 19.27
N GLU A 149 -14.75 -6.38 20.43
CA GLU A 149 -13.66 -5.93 21.30
C GLU A 149 -13.02 -7.15 21.99
N GLU A 150 -13.82 -8.07 22.57
CA GLU A 150 -13.35 -9.37 23.08
C GLU A 150 -12.59 -10.20 22.03
N PHE A 151 -13.13 -10.32 20.81
CA PHE A 151 -12.53 -11.12 19.74
C PHE A 151 -11.11 -10.65 19.36
N PHE A 152 -10.81 -9.35 19.46
CA PHE A 152 -9.47 -8.82 19.19
C PHE A 152 -8.49 -9.02 20.36
N GLU A 153 -8.96 -9.21 21.59
CA GLU A 153 -8.09 -9.55 22.72
C GLU A 153 -7.69 -11.04 22.70
N PHE A 154 -8.60 -11.93 22.29
CA PHE A 154 -8.31 -13.37 22.17
C PHE A 154 -7.67 -13.79 20.84
N SER A 155 -7.87 -13.02 19.76
CA SER A 155 -7.29 -13.35 18.44
C SER A 155 -5.93 -12.71 18.23
N ASP A 156 -4.87 -13.53 18.23
CA ASP A 156 -3.47 -13.19 17.88
C ASP A 156 -3.32 -12.76 16.40
N SER A 157 -3.97 -11.65 16.07
CA SER A 157 -4.25 -11.16 14.71
C SER A 157 -3.56 -9.83 14.42
N GLY A 158 -3.01 -9.18 15.44
CA GLY A 158 -2.34 -7.87 15.35
C GLY A 158 -3.25 -6.69 14.99
N LEU A 159 -4.58 -6.87 15.00
CA LEU A 159 -5.56 -5.79 14.85
C LEU A 159 -6.18 -5.46 16.21
N THR A 160 -6.19 -4.17 16.56
CA THR A 160 -7.02 -3.62 17.63
C THR A 160 -8.26 -2.94 17.03
N ALA A 161 -9.33 -2.81 17.80
CA ALA A 161 -10.56 -2.12 17.36
C ALA A 161 -10.28 -0.67 16.87
N GLY A 162 -9.36 0.05 17.55
CA GLY A 162 -8.95 1.38 17.15
C GLY A 162 -8.18 1.41 15.81
N ARG A 163 -7.32 0.42 15.55
CA ARG A 163 -6.60 0.26 14.27
C ARG A 163 -7.55 -0.13 13.14
N TYR A 164 -8.51 -1.02 13.41
CA TYR A 164 -9.59 -1.42 12.50
C TYR A 164 -10.45 -0.22 12.08
N PHE A 165 -10.93 0.60 13.03
CA PHE A 165 -11.72 1.79 12.72
C PHE A 165 -10.94 2.82 11.89
N ARG A 166 -9.67 3.09 12.24
CA ARG A 166 -8.77 3.97 11.47
C ARG A 166 -8.56 3.49 10.04
N LEU A 167 -8.45 2.18 9.82
CA LEU A 167 -8.37 1.58 8.48
C LEU A 167 -9.66 1.76 7.67
N ILE A 168 -10.84 1.53 8.26
CA ILE A 168 -12.12 1.74 7.56
C ILE A 168 -12.32 3.23 7.21
N ALA A 169 -12.11 4.14 8.17
CA ALA A 169 -12.28 5.57 7.96
C ALA A 169 -11.36 6.12 6.86
N LEU A 170 -10.08 5.73 6.85
CA LEU A 170 -9.15 6.04 5.77
C LEU A 170 -9.64 5.47 4.42
N SER A 171 -10.09 4.21 4.41
CA SER A 171 -10.49 3.52 3.18
C SER A 171 -11.74 4.15 2.54
N VAL A 172 -12.76 4.46 3.34
CA VAL A 172 -13.96 5.18 2.90
C VAL A 172 -13.59 6.56 2.37
N PHE A 173 -12.79 7.33 3.10
CA PHE A 173 -12.32 8.65 2.64
C PHE A 173 -11.62 8.54 1.28
N LEU A 174 -10.63 7.64 1.16
CA LEU A 174 -9.81 7.50 -0.03
C LEU A 174 -10.61 7.00 -1.25
N MET A 175 -11.64 6.16 -1.04
CA MET A 175 -12.49 5.68 -2.13
C MET A 175 -13.54 6.70 -2.57
N CYS A 176 -14.20 7.40 -1.65
CA CYS A 176 -15.06 8.53 -2.00
C CYS A 176 -14.25 9.59 -2.77
N TYR A 177 -13.08 9.95 -2.25
CA TYR A 177 -12.20 10.94 -2.86
C TYR A 177 -11.66 10.51 -4.23
N SER A 178 -11.19 9.26 -4.38
CA SER A 178 -10.74 8.72 -5.67
C SER A 178 -11.89 8.65 -6.68
N THR A 179 -13.12 8.35 -6.25
CA THR A 179 -14.30 8.32 -7.15
C THR A 179 -14.61 9.72 -7.67
N VAL A 180 -14.68 10.72 -6.78
CA VAL A 180 -14.93 12.13 -7.15
C VAL A 180 -13.84 12.64 -8.09
N MET A 181 -12.56 12.39 -7.78
CA MET A 181 -11.45 12.86 -8.61
C MET A 181 -11.34 12.13 -9.95
N ALA A 182 -11.67 10.84 -10.02
CA ALA A 182 -11.73 10.10 -11.28
C ALA A 182 -12.86 10.60 -12.18
N MET A 183 -14.06 10.83 -11.62
CA MET A 183 -15.19 11.41 -12.36
C MET A 183 -14.89 12.84 -12.84
N PHE A 184 -14.37 13.72 -11.96
CA PHE A 184 -14.00 15.09 -12.32
C PHE A 184 -12.93 15.11 -13.43
N THR A 185 -11.92 14.25 -13.32
CA THR A 185 -10.87 14.13 -14.35
C THR A 185 -11.44 13.63 -15.67
N LEU A 186 -12.36 12.67 -15.66
CA LEU A 186 -13.05 12.17 -16.86
C LEU A 186 -13.87 13.28 -17.55
N MET A 187 -14.62 14.08 -16.77
CA MET A 187 -15.42 15.19 -17.29
C MET A 187 -14.53 16.25 -17.96
N VAL A 188 -13.49 16.73 -17.26
CA VAL A 188 -12.51 17.70 -17.82
C VAL A 188 -11.80 17.12 -19.05
N SER A 189 -11.45 15.83 -19.03
CA SER A 189 -10.80 15.16 -20.17
C SER A 189 -11.68 15.16 -21.43
N LEU A 190 -12.98 14.89 -21.26
CA LEU A 190 -13.96 14.88 -22.35
C LEU A 190 -14.27 16.29 -22.87
N GLU A 191 -14.38 17.28 -21.99
CA GLU A 191 -14.59 18.69 -22.33
C GLU A 191 -13.40 19.26 -23.13
N GLN A 192 -12.16 18.97 -22.71
CA GLN A 192 -10.96 19.48 -23.37
C GLN A 192 -10.63 18.80 -24.69
N ASN A 193 -10.79 17.47 -24.77
CA ASN A 193 -10.26 16.69 -25.90
C ASN A 193 -11.33 16.23 -26.89
N GLY A 194 -12.61 16.23 -26.47
CA GLY A 194 -13.67 15.46 -27.10
C GLY A 194 -13.51 13.95 -26.91
N LEU A 195 -14.58 13.18 -27.14
CA LEU A 195 -14.48 11.74 -27.31
C LEU A 195 -14.11 11.44 -28.78
N ARG A 196 -12.87 11.04 -29.02
CA ARG A 196 -12.34 10.81 -30.37
C ARG A 196 -12.54 9.34 -30.79
N PRO A 197 -12.87 9.06 -32.06
CA PRO A 197 -13.03 7.70 -32.54
C PRO A 197 -11.68 6.96 -32.54
N TRP A 198 -11.65 5.74 -32.01
CA TRP A 198 -10.52 4.83 -32.19
C TRP A 198 -10.70 4.15 -33.55
N ILE A 199 -10.03 4.67 -34.59
CA ILE A 199 -10.26 4.24 -35.98
C ILE A 199 -9.42 3.00 -36.32
N SER A 200 -8.11 3.06 -36.07
CA SER A 200 -7.18 1.97 -36.33
C SER A 200 -5.90 2.14 -35.51
N TRP A 201 -5.14 1.04 -35.37
CA TRP A 201 -3.83 1.05 -34.72
C TRP A 201 -2.91 2.13 -35.30
N ASN A 202 -2.75 2.13 -36.62
CA ASN A 202 -1.84 3.02 -37.35
C ASN A 202 -2.25 4.49 -37.24
N TYR A 203 -3.57 4.78 -37.13
CA TYR A 203 -4.06 6.15 -36.96
C TYR A 203 -3.71 6.71 -35.57
N VAL A 204 -3.88 5.91 -34.50
CA VAL A 204 -3.58 6.32 -33.13
C VAL A 204 -2.07 6.43 -32.89
N HIS A 205 -1.25 5.60 -33.55
CA HIS A 205 0.20 5.51 -33.34
C HIS A 205 1.06 6.22 -34.41
N ALA A 206 0.45 6.99 -35.33
CA ALA A 206 1.14 7.58 -36.49
C ALA A 206 2.41 8.36 -36.11
N ASP A 207 2.28 9.28 -35.14
CA ASP A 207 3.38 10.11 -34.61
C ASP A 207 3.90 9.59 -33.26
N TRP A 208 3.95 8.26 -33.05
CA TRP A 208 4.25 7.68 -31.72
C TRP A 208 5.46 8.30 -30.99
N HIS A 209 6.53 8.61 -31.73
CA HIS A 209 7.77 9.14 -31.18
C HIS A 209 7.71 10.62 -30.76
N ARG A 210 6.58 11.32 -30.99
CA ARG A 210 6.38 12.73 -30.61
C ARG A 210 6.39 12.89 -29.08
N ILE A 211 6.92 14.03 -28.64
CA ILE A 211 6.98 14.45 -27.24
C ILE A 211 6.56 15.92 -27.22
N ASP A 212 5.33 16.19 -26.76
CA ASP A 212 4.81 17.54 -26.73
C ASP A 212 5.29 18.27 -25.46
N GLN A 213 5.56 19.56 -25.59
CA GLN A 213 6.23 20.37 -24.56
C GLN A 213 5.36 21.59 -24.22
N PHE A 214 4.69 21.52 -23.06
CA PHE A 214 3.74 22.53 -22.62
C PHE A 214 4.39 23.48 -21.60
N ALA A 215 4.72 24.68 -22.06
CA ALA A 215 5.17 25.77 -21.20
C ALA A 215 3.98 26.32 -20.39
N ARG A 216 4.25 26.84 -19.19
CA ARG A 216 3.26 27.38 -18.24
C ARG A 216 2.29 28.35 -18.89
N VAL A 217 2.81 29.22 -19.77
CA VAL A 217 2.08 30.29 -20.47
C VAL A 217 1.08 29.73 -21.50
N LEU A 218 1.33 28.54 -22.05
CA LEU A 218 0.45 27.89 -23.03
C LEU A 218 -0.72 27.14 -22.40
N VAL A 219 -0.69 26.91 -21.08
CA VAL A 219 -1.68 26.10 -20.37
C VAL A 219 -2.75 27.00 -19.70
N PRO A 220 -4.03 26.92 -20.13
CA PRO A 220 -5.12 27.71 -19.55
C PRO A 220 -5.23 27.56 -18.03
N GLN A 221 -5.64 28.63 -17.36
CA GLN A 221 -5.65 28.68 -15.89
C GLN A 221 -6.52 27.59 -15.24
N TYR A 222 -7.65 27.22 -15.85
CA TYR A 222 -8.51 26.14 -15.35
C TYR A 222 -7.81 24.77 -15.42
N ALA A 223 -7.09 24.50 -16.53
CA ALA A 223 -6.32 23.28 -16.72
C ALA A 223 -5.15 23.21 -15.72
N TRP A 224 -4.44 24.33 -15.51
CA TRP A 224 -3.36 24.39 -14.51
C TRP A 224 -3.87 24.17 -13.08
N SER A 225 -5.04 24.70 -12.72
CA SER A 225 -5.68 24.41 -11.42
C SER A 225 -6.04 22.93 -11.24
N TRP A 226 -6.54 22.27 -12.30
CA TRP A 226 -6.79 20.82 -12.30
C TRP A 226 -5.48 20.00 -12.18
N LEU A 227 -4.41 20.40 -12.89
CA LEU A 227 -3.08 19.80 -12.78
C LEU A 227 -2.50 19.93 -11.36
N LEU A 228 -2.56 21.13 -10.77
CA LEU A 228 -2.15 21.37 -9.38
C LEU A 228 -2.94 20.51 -8.40
N ALA A 229 -4.27 20.46 -8.53
CA ALA A 229 -5.12 19.60 -7.70
C ALA A 229 -4.68 18.14 -7.80
N ILE A 230 -4.52 17.60 -9.02
CA ILE A 230 -4.00 16.25 -9.24
C ILE A 230 -2.61 16.05 -8.64
N TRP A 231 -1.73 17.05 -8.66
CA TRP A 231 -0.38 16.95 -8.12
C TRP A 231 -0.36 16.88 -6.58
N TYR A 232 -1.14 17.74 -5.90
CA TYR A 232 -1.22 17.79 -4.43
C TYR A 232 -1.89 16.56 -3.81
N ILE A 233 -2.69 15.78 -4.55
CA ILE A 233 -3.38 14.58 -4.03
C ILE A 233 -2.45 13.55 -3.40
N ILE A 234 -1.28 13.30 -3.99
CA ILE A 234 -0.38 12.22 -3.53
C ILE A 234 0.41 12.61 -2.26
N PRO A 235 0.96 13.84 -2.11
CA PRO A 235 1.48 14.26 -0.81
C PRO A 235 0.35 14.39 0.22
N LEU A 236 -0.84 14.89 -0.14
CA LEU A 236 -1.98 15.00 0.78
C LEU A 236 -2.44 13.64 1.32
N SER A 237 -2.55 12.61 0.48
CA SER A 237 -2.89 11.25 0.93
C SER A 237 -1.82 10.63 1.82
N SER A 238 -0.55 11.08 1.67
CA SER A 238 0.56 10.66 2.52
C SER A 238 0.53 11.35 3.89
N VAL A 239 0.23 12.65 3.93
CA VAL A 239 -0.04 13.41 5.17
C VAL A 239 -1.25 12.83 5.90
N LEU A 240 -2.31 12.49 5.17
CA LEU A 240 -3.52 11.90 5.74
C LEU A 240 -3.26 10.48 6.26
N PHE A 241 -2.50 9.64 5.54
CA PHE A 241 -2.03 8.36 6.05
C PHE A 241 -1.20 8.53 7.34
N PHE A 242 -0.35 9.56 7.43
CA PHE A 242 0.38 9.87 8.67
C PHE A 242 -0.55 10.36 9.80
N ALA A 243 -1.55 11.18 9.50
CA ALA A 243 -2.52 11.67 10.49
C ALA A 243 -3.33 10.52 11.12
N PHE A 244 -3.73 9.51 10.33
CA PHE A 244 -4.33 8.28 10.86
C PHE A 244 -3.28 7.37 11.52
N PHE A 245 -2.15 7.11 10.86
CA PHE A 245 -0.94 6.37 11.26
C PHE A 245 -0.29 6.79 12.60
N GLY A 246 0.47 7.88 12.57
CA GLY A 246 1.50 8.21 13.57
C GLY A 246 0.97 8.59 14.94
N PHE A 247 -0.24 9.13 15.05
CA PHE A 247 -0.79 9.58 16.34
C PHE A 247 -1.44 8.48 17.19
N GLY A 248 -1.51 7.23 16.71
CA GLY A 248 -2.08 6.10 17.44
C GLY A 248 -1.29 5.70 18.69
N HIS A 249 -1.98 5.10 19.67
CA HIS A 249 -1.36 4.69 20.95
C HIS A 249 -0.23 3.66 20.76
N GLU A 250 -0.48 2.61 19.97
CA GLU A 250 0.51 1.62 19.54
C GLU A 250 1.75 2.27 18.93
N THR A 251 1.57 3.16 17.93
CA THR A 251 2.67 3.82 17.22
C THR A 251 3.48 4.76 18.12
N ARG A 252 2.85 5.43 19.10
CA ARG A 252 3.58 6.21 20.11
C ARG A 252 4.46 5.34 21.01
N ILE A 253 3.98 4.16 21.43
CA ILE A 253 4.78 3.20 22.21
C ILE A 253 5.98 2.72 21.38
N GLU A 254 5.74 2.40 20.10
CA GLU A 254 6.80 2.02 19.14
C GLU A 254 7.88 3.12 19.03
N TYR A 255 7.47 4.38 18.88
CA TYR A 255 8.41 5.52 18.82
C TYR A 255 9.18 5.71 20.12
N ILE A 256 8.53 5.56 21.29
CA ILE A 256 9.19 5.64 22.60
C ILE A 256 10.20 4.50 22.77
N ASN A 257 9.87 3.28 22.33
CA ASN A 257 10.76 2.13 22.40
C ASN A 257 11.95 2.28 21.43
N LEU A 258 11.71 2.75 20.21
CA LEU A 258 12.76 3.07 19.24
C LEU A 258 13.70 4.16 19.77
N PHE A 259 13.16 5.24 20.33
CA PHE A 259 13.93 6.34 20.94
C PHE A 259 14.74 5.87 22.16
N ARG A 260 14.16 5.03 23.02
CA ARG A 260 14.88 4.39 24.14
C ARG A 260 16.00 3.46 23.64
N TRP A 261 15.78 2.76 22.53
CA TRP A 261 16.80 1.90 21.92
C TRP A 261 17.94 2.72 21.30
N THR A 262 17.65 3.74 20.48
CA THR A 262 18.68 4.61 19.88
C THR A 262 19.45 5.38 20.95
N PHE A 263 18.79 5.87 22.00
CA PHE A 263 19.47 6.52 23.12
C PHE A 263 20.35 5.53 23.91
N ARG A 264 19.90 4.28 24.13
CA ARG A 264 20.71 3.23 24.78
C ARG A 264 21.89 2.76 23.93
N THR A 265 21.78 2.68 22.62
CA THR A 265 22.92 2.34 21.75
C THR A 265 23.89 3.51 21.66
N TRP A 266 23.41 4.73 21.43
CA TRP A 266 24.25 5.94 21.39
C TRP A 266 25.02 6.21 22.69
N THR A 267 24.38 6.01 23.85
CA THR A 267 25.06 6.14 25.16
C THR A 267 26.09 5.03 25.40
N LYS A 268 25.86 3.80 24.94
CA LYS A 268 26.87 2.73 24.96
C LYS A 268 28.01 2.93 23.96
N SER A 269 27.77 3.65 22.86
CA SER A 269 28.78 3.97 21.84
C SER A 269 29.75 5.09 22.25
N LYS A 270 29.66 5.62 23.49
CA LYS A 270 30.72 6.43 24.10
C LYS A 270 31.60 5.54 24.99
N PRO A 271 32.73 5.01 24.49
CA PRO A 271 33.75 4.48 25.40
C PRO A 271 34.24 5.62 26.30
N ALA A 272 34.21 5.42 27.62
CA ALA A 272 34.93 6.31 28.52
C ALA A 272 36.42 6.14 28.23
N SER A 273 37.11 7.23 27.90
CA SER A 273 38.56 7.24 27.65
C SER A 273 39.31 7.16 28.98
N VAL A 274 39.29 5.98 29.60
CA VAL A 274 40.06 5.69 30.81
C VAL A 274 41.52 5.55 30.41
N LEU A 275 42.33 6.54 30.73
CA LEU A 275 43.78 6.47 30.61
C LEU A 275 44.32 5.42 31.60
N PRO A 276 45.10 4.42 31.15
CA PRO A 276 45.81 3.53 32.06
C PRO A 276 47.06 4.23 32.59
N LEU A 277 47.23 4.26 33.92
CA LEU A 277 48.48 4.62 34.59
C LEU A 277 48.59 3.82 35.88
N ASP A 278 49.33 2.72 35.77
CA ASP A 278 50.10 1.95 36.76
C ASP A 278 49.55 1.72 38.19
N ALA A 279 49.39 0.44 38.51
CA ALA A 279 49.41 -0.09 39.88
C ALA A 279 50.88 -0.45 40.27
N PRO A 280 51.19 -0.64 41.56
CA PRO A 280 50.87 -1.92 42.21
C PRO A 280 50.38 -1.82 43.66
N GLY A 281 49.61 -2.81 44.11
CA GLY A 281 49.18 -2.99 45.50
C GLY A 281 48.40 -4.29 45.69
N GLU A 282 48.77 -5.09 46.68
CA GLU A 282 48.26 -6.46 46.93
C GLU A 282 46.80 -6.48 47.45
N GLY A 283 46.05 -7.59 47.27
CA GLY A 283 44.70 -7.68 47.86
C GLY A 283 43.74 -8.81 47.43
N SER A 284 44.18 -10.07 47.44
CA SER A 284 43.36 -11.30 47.59
C SER A 284 41.93 -11.45 46.97
N SER A 285 41.77 -12.56 46.23
CA SER A 285 40.55 -13.43 46.14
C SER A 285 39.22 -12.88 45.61
N SER A 286 38.80 -13.37 44.43
CA SER A 286 37.66 -14.32 44.30
C SER A 286 37.53 -14.82 42.85
N PHE A 287 37.37 -16.12 42.62
CA PHE A 287 37.29 -16.71 41.28
C PHE A 287 35.83 -17.01 40.90
N GLY A 288 35.17 -16.08 40.20
CA GLY A 288 33.75 -16.16 39.85
C GLY A 288 33.50 -16.40 38.35
N THR A 289 33.00 -17.58 38.00
CA THR A 289 32.78 -18.03 36.61
C THR A 289 31.74 -17.21 35.85
N PHE A 290 31.94 -17.04 34.53
CA PHE A 290 30.98 -16.42 33.61
C PHE A 290 29.60 -17.11 33.62
N PRO A 291 28.49 -16.36 33.68
CA PRO A 291 27.15 -16.91 33.42
C PRO A 291 26.93 -17.08 31.91
N MET A 292 27.22 -18.27 31.38
CA MET A 292 26.79 -18.65 30.02
C MET A 292 25.32 -19.06 30.05
N THR A 293 24.42 -18.14 29.68
CA THR A 293 22.97 -18.44 29.63
C THR A 293 22.62 -19.26 28.40
N VAL A 294 22.68 -20.58 28.55
CA VAL A 294 22.12 -21.55 27.59
C VAL A 294 20.59 -21.37 27.53
N TYR A 295 20.01 -21.43 26.33
CA TYR A 295 18.56 -21.50 26.14
C TYR A 295 18.08 -22.93 26.46
N GLU A 296 17.37 -23.11 27.58
CA GLU A 296 16.79 -24.41 27.92
C GLU A 296 15.45 -24.63 27.21
N GLN A 297 15.43 -25.57 26.26
CA GLN A 297 14.24 -25.96 25.50
C GLN A 297 13.42 -26.97 26.31
N ARG A 298 12.32 -26.51 26.92
CA ARG A 298 11.48 -27.34 27.81
C ARG A 298 10.57 -28.30 27.05
N GLU A 299 11.14 -29.38 26.53
CA GLU A 299 10.37 -30.55 26.08
C GLU A 299 9.89 -31.37 27.29
N GLY A 300 8.58 -31.56 27.39
CA GLY A 300 7.94 -32.35 28.45
C GLY A 300 7.43 -33.68 27.90
N ALA A 301 8.25 -34.73 27.96
CA ALA A 301 7.87 -36.09 27.59
C ALA A 301 8.01 -37.04 28.79
N THR A 302 6.92 -37.73 29.15
CA THR A 302 6.90 -38.72 30.24
C THR A 302 6.22 -39.99 29.75
N SER A 303 6.85 -41.14 29.99
CA SER A 303 6.34 -42.48 29.62
C SER A 303 7.13 -43.56 30.37
N PRO A 304 6.68 -44.84 30.34
CA PRO A 304 5.33 -45.34 30.63
C PRO A 304 5.38 -46.24 31.89
N PRO A 305 4.38 -47.13 32.11
CA PRO A 305 4.70 -48.55 31.96
C PRO A 305 3.59 -49.43 31.33
N SER A 306 3.89 -50.71 31.18
CA SER A 306 3.03 -51.83 30.75
C SER A 306 1.81 -52.08 31.67
N THR A 307 0.76 -52.84 31.33
CA THR A 307 0.51 -53.93 30.33
C THR A 307 -1.02 -53.92 29.98
N SER A 308 -1.73 -54.84 29.28
CA SER A 308 -1.50 -56.17 28.67
C SER A 308 -2.61 -56.55 27.67
N VAL A 309 -2.29 -57.47 26.74
CA VAL A 309 -3.12 -58.51 26.07
C VAL A 309 -4.66 -58.35 26.04
N GLY A 310 -5.24 -58.32 24.83
CA GLY A 310 -6.68 -58.56 24.56
C GLY A 310 -6.95 -58.88 23.09
N THR A 311 -7.71 -59.94 22.79
CA THR A 311 -7.89 -60.50 21.43
C THR A 311 -9.09 -59.93 20.65
N ARG A 312 -9.02 -60.07 19.31
CA ARG A 312 -10.15 -60.06 18.34
C ARG A 312 -11.32 -60.97 18.80
N PRO A 313 -12.57 -60.81 18.28
CA PRO A 313 -12.87 -60.64 16.85
C PRO A 313 -14.06 -59.71 16.47
N ALA A 314 -14.38 -59.71 15.17
CA ALA A 314 -15.65 -59.30 14.54
C ALA A 314 -16.47 -60.59 14.22
N PRO A 315 -17.66 -60.59 13.55
CA PRO A 315 -18.35 -59.52 12.83
C PRO A 315 -19.89 -59.45 13.10
N ASN A 316 -20.63 -58.87 12.15
CA ASN A 316 -22.10 -58.70 12.06
C ASN A 316 -22.65 -57.56 12.96
N GLU A 317 -23.71 -56.84 12.57
CA GLU A 317 -24.53 -56.91 11.34
C GLU A 317 -24.29 -55.71 10.40
#